data_AF-A0A2E9XEL3-F1
#
_entry.id   AF-A0A2E9XEL3-F1
#
_cell.length_a   1.000
_cell.length_b   1.000
_cell.length_c   1.000
_cell.angle_alpha   90.00
_cell.angle_beta   90.00
_cell.angle_gamma   90.00
#
_symmetry.space_group_name_H-M   'P 1'
#
loop_
_entity.id
_entity.type
_entity.pdbx_description
1 polymer ?
#
loop_
_entity_poly.entity_id
_entity_poly.type
_entity_poly.pdbx_seq_one_letter_code
_entity_poly.pdbx_strand_id
1 'polypeptide(L)'
;MSAAREDKPKRNIKRNRIPIEDAKAQARALRIRNQIEWRVAHRNGELMPDMPMSPDRTYANNGWKGWADFCGEYYSRTKDWMSFAEAREWAQNSSITTTAEWHAVSRARKLPENMPANPRKTYMHSGWESWGHFLGISMQQWTLEDCMDVAINFETRNAWKLSGGGSYEAARKNNWLDACCAHMRVTRGKWTLETCAADALGYATRSDWQRGNGAAYNAARKSKWLDRCCAHMGGRSREDRYLSFEEARAWTRNSDLRTSAAFREAGKAGELPEGMPSRPDSVYKGRGWSGWVDFTGG
;
A
#
# COMPACT_ATOMS: atom_id res chain seq x y z
N MET A 1 20.56 0.34 66.69
CA MET A 1 20.53 0.15 65.23
C MET A 1 21.77 0.78 64.63
N SER A 2 22.66 -0.05 64.07
CA SER A 2 23.46 0.22 62.87
C SER A 2 24.57 -0.83 62.80
N ALA A 3 24.29 -1.89 62.05
CA ALA A 3 25.26 -2.93 61.74
C ALA A 3 26.28 -2.36 60.75
N ALA A 4 27.54 -2.28 61.16
CA ALA A 4 28.65 -1.95 60.28
C ALA A 4 28.79 -3.07 59.23
N ARG A 5 28.78 -2.69 57.95
CA ARG A 5 29.03 -3.58 56.83
C ARG A 5 30.50 -4.02 56.88
N GLU A 6 30.74 -5.31 57.11
CA GLU A 6 32.04 -5.95 56.91
C GLU A 6 32.45 -5.85 55.44
N ASP A 7 33.57 -5.18 55.21
CA ASP A 7 34.23 -5.06 53.90
C ASP A 7 34.92 -6.40 53.58
N LYS A 8 34.32 -7.19 52.70
CA LYS A 8 34.89 -8.49 52.28
C LYS A 8 36.13 -8.23 51.41
N PRO A 9 37.30 -8.83 51.73
CA PRO A 9 38.51 -8.58 50.97
C PRO A 9 38.36 -9.09 49.53
N LYS A 10 38.63 -8.21 48.56
CA LYS A 10 38.73 -8.58 47.14
C LYS A 10 39.80 -9.66 47.00
N ARG A 11 39.39 -10.90 46.76
CA ARG A 11 40.26 -12.04 46.45
C ARG A 11 41.09 -11.72 45.21
N ASN A 12 42.30 -11.21 45.41
CA ASN A 12 43.31 -11.06 44.37
C ASN A 12 43.97 -12.43 44.16
N ILE A 13 43.24 -13.36 43.54
CA ILE A 13 43.81 -14.62 43.07
C ILE A 13 44.60 -14.26 41.82
N LYS A 14 45.93 -14.24 41.91
CA LYS A 14 46.79 -14.38 40.73
C LYS A 14 46.36 -15.69 40.06
N ARG A 15 45.46 -15.61 39.07
CA ARG A 15 45.01 -16.77 38.29
C ARG A 15 46.26 -17.37 37.68
N ASN A 16 46.66 -18.53 38.17
CA ASN A 16 47.73 -19.32 37.60
C ASN A 16 47.21 -19.78 36.23
N ARG A 17 47.49 -19.00 35.19
CA ARG A 17 46.94 -19.25 33.85
C ARG A 17 47.70 -20.42 33.26
N ILE A 18 46.98 -21.44 32.79
CA ILE A 18 47.55 -22.58 32.07
C ILE A 18 48.46 -22.07 30.94
N PRO A 19 49.69 -22.57 30.81
CA PRO A 19 50.58 -22.26 29.69
C PRO A 19 49.89 -22.44 28.32
N ILE A 20 50.22 -21.58 27.36
CA ILE A 20 49.61 -21.65 26.02
C ILE A 20 49.85 -23.01 25.35
N GLU A 21 51.00 -23.64 25.59
CA GLU A 21 51.34 -24.94 24.99
C GLU A 21 50.43 -26.07 25.50
N ASP A 22 50.00 -26.05 26.76
CA ASP A 22 49.02 -27.02 27.28
C ASP A 22 47.64 -26.78 26.66
N ALA A 23 47.25 -25.51 26.44
CA ALA A 23 46.01 -25.16 25.77
C ALA A 23 46.00 -25.61 24.30
N LYS A 24 47.13 -25.48 23.59
CA LYS A 24 47.32 -26.03 22.24
C LYS A 24 47.25 -27.55 22.23
N ALA A 25 47.92 -28.21 23.19
CA ALA A 25 47.91 -29.65 23.30
C ALA A 25 46.49 -30.18 23.49
N GLN A 26 45.69 -29.55 24.34
CA GLN A 26 44.30 -29.95 24.53
C GLN A 26 43.43 -29.66 23.30
N ALA A 27 43.60 -28.50 22.64
CA ALA A 27 42.89 -28.19 21.40
C ALA A 27 43.12 -29.27 20.33
N ARG A 28 44.38 -29.71 20.18
CA ARG A 28 44.79 -30.74 19.22
C ARG A 28 44.32 -32.12 19.63
N ALA A 29 44.38 -32.47 20.92
CA ALA A 29 43.89 -33.74 21.44
C ALA A 29 42.38 -33.92 21.20
N LEU A 30 41.60 -32.85 21.36
CA LEU A 30 40.17 -32.82 21.08
C LEU A 30 39.84 -32.57 19.60
N ARG A 31 40.86 -32.43 18.73
CA ARG A 31 40.73 -32.12 17.29
C ARG A 31 39.86 -30.90 17.01
N ILE A 32 39.94 -29.89 17.87
CA ILE A 32 39.19 -28.63 17.74
C ILE A 32 39.59 -27.93 16.46
N ARG A 33 38.62 -27.63 15.59
CA ARG A 33 38.87 -27.10 14.26
C ARG A 33 38.81 -25.58 14.19
N ASN A 34 38.09 -24.93 15.09
CA ASN A 34 37.90 -23.49 15.05
C ASN A 34 37.51 -22.90 16.42
N GLN A 35 37.39 -21.57 16.48
CA GLN A 35 37.06 -20.83 17.71
C GLN A 35 35.74 -21.27 18.37
N ILE A 36 34.75 -21.68 17.59
CA ILE A 36 33.44 -22.05 18.11
C ILE A 36 33.56 -23.37 18.88
N GLU A 37 34.15 -24.39 18.27
CA GLU A 37 34.28 -25.71 18.89
C GLU A 37 35.02 -25.62 20.23
N TRP A 38 36.06 -24.78 20.32
CA TRP A 38 36.74 -24.50 21.59
C TRP A 38 35.78 -23.98 22.67
N ARG A 39 34.93 -23.02 22.31
CA ARG A 39 33.97 -22.42 23.26
C ARG A 39 32.87 -23.38 23.67
N VAL A 40 32.44 -24.26 22.76
CA VAL A 40 31.47 -25.34 23.06
C VAL A 40 32.09 -26.33 24.05
N ALA A 41 33.28 -26.85 23.77
CA ALA A 41 34.00 -27.75 24.67
C ALA A 41 34.21 -27.12 26.07
N HIS A 42 34.56 -25.83 26.12
CA HIS A 42 34.67 -25.11 27.40
C HIS A 42 33.33 -25.07 28.16
N ARG A 43 32.22 -24.78 27.47
CA ARG A 43 30.90 -24.66 28.10
C ARG A 43 30.38 -26.00 28.61
N ASN A 44 30.69 -27.06 27.89
CA ASN A 44 30.33 -28.43 28.25
C ASN A 44 31.23 -29.02 29.35
N GLY A 45 32.30 -28.33 29.74
CA GLY A 45 33.24 -28.82 30.76
C GLY A 45 34.18 -29.92 30.25
N GLU A 46 34.39 -30.01 28.94
CA GLU A 46 35.27 -31.00 28.30
C GLU A 46 36.76 -30.59 28.35
N LEU A 47 37.05 -29.34 28.72
CA LEU A 47 38.39 -28.80 28.84
C LEU A 47 38.97 -29.04 30.24
N MET A 48 40.31 -29.04 30.36
CA MET A 48 40.96 -29.20 31.65
C MET A 48 40.66 -27.99 32.56
N PRO A 49 40.68 -28.16 33.90
CA PRO A 49 40.36 -27.08 34.84
C PRO A 49 41.20 -25.83 34.56
N ASP A 50 40.59 -24.66 34.69
CA ASP A 50 41.20 -23.33 34.47
C ASP A 50 41.53 -22.96 33.00
N MET A 51 41.08 -23.75 32.02
CA MET A 51 41.18 -23.37 30.59
C MET A 51 40.42 -22.08 30.29
N PRO A 52 41.00 -21.14 29.49
CA PRO A 52 40.31 -19.92 29.15
C PRO A 52 39.24 -20.12 28.07
N MET A 53 38.06 -19.55 28.28
CA MET A 53 37.00 -19.49 27.26
C MET A 53 37.41 -18.73 25.99
N SER A 54 38.36 -17.79 26.10
CA SER A 54 38.85 -16.96 24.99
C SER A 54 40.38 -16.97 24.96
N PRO A 55 41.02 -18.05 24.46
CA PRO A 55 42.47 -18.19 24.45
C PRO A 55 43.14 -17.10 23.60
N ASP A 56 42.48 -16.65 22.54
CA ASP A 56 42.92 -15.55 21.68
C ASP A 56 43.15 -14.23 22.44
N ARG A 57 42.35 -13.98 23.47
CA ARG A 57 42.49 -12.80 24.34
C ARG A 57 43.42 -13.07 25.51
N THR A 58 43.33 -14.25 26.10
CA THR A 58 44.12 -14.63 27.27
C THR A 58 45.62 -14.70 26.96
N TYR A 59 45.96 -15.19 25.77
CA TYR A 59 47.34 -15.39 25.32
C TYR A 59 47.82 -14.34 24.32
N ALA A 60 47.08 -13.26 24.10
CA ALA A 60 47.39 -12.21 23.12
C ALA A 60 48.82 -11.67 23.24
N ASN A 61 49.31 -11.49 24.47
CA ASN A 61 50.68 -11.02 24.76
C ASN A 61 51.61 -12.15 25.26
N ASN A 62 51.19 -13.40 25.11
CA ASN A 62 51.90 -14.57 25.63
C ASN A 62 51.87 -15.74 24.64
N GLY A 63 52.39 -15.50 23.43
CA GLY A 63 52.65 -16.54 22.43
C GLY A 63 51.51 -16.87 21.48
N TRP A 64 50.37 -16.16 21.52
CA TRP A 64 49.28 -16.37 20.57
C TRP A 64 49.66 -15.95 19.14
N LYS A 65 49.55 -16.87 18.17
CA LYS A 65 49.83 -16.63 16.75
C LYS A 65 48.61 -16.79 15.84
N GLY A 66 47.43 -16.97 16.43
CA GLY A 66 46.17 -17.20 15.72
C GLY A 66 45.66 -18.64 15.84
N TRP A 67 44.41 -18.86 15.43
CA TRP A 67 43.73 -20.15 15.55
C TRP A 67 44.37 -21.28 14.74
N ALA A 68 45.04 -20.96 13.62
CA ALA A 68 45.78 -21.95 12.84
C ALA A 68 46.94 -22.58 13.62
N ASP A 69 47.74 -21.76 14.30
CA ASP A 69 48.83 -22.25 15.18
C ASP A 69 48.26 -23.00 16.40
N PHE A 70 47.15 -22.49 16.93
CA PHE A 70 46.54 -23.03 18.14
C PHE A 70 45.94 -24.44 17.92
N CYS A 71 45.13 -24.60 16.88
CA CYS A 71 44.45 -25.85 16.54
C CYS A 71 45.32 -26.82 15.69
N GLY A 72 46.38 -26.34 15.04
CA GLY A 72 47.27 -27.16 14.22
C GLY A 72 46.62 -27.62 12.91
N GLU A 73 46.92 -28.86 12.49
CA GLU A 73 46.43 -29.43 11.22
C GLU A 73 44.91 -29.53 11.12
N TYR A 74 44.21 -29.58 12.25
CA TYR A 74 42.75 -29.67 12.32
C TYR A 74 42.07 -28.32 12.07
N TYR A 75 42.82 -27.22 12.06
CA TYR A 75 42.27 -25.89 11.90
C TYR A 75 41.52 -25.73 10.57
N SER A 76 40.25 -25.36 10.65
CA SER A 76 39.46 -24.94 9.51
C SER A 76 39.21 -23.44 9.52
N ARG A 77 39.51 -22.78 8.39
CA ARG A 77 39.13 -21.38 8.14
C ARG A 77 37.62 -21.22 7.93
N THR A 78 36.91 -22.28 7.57
CA THR A 78 35.46 -22.23 7.45
C THR A 78 34.87 -22.25 8.84
N LYS A 79 34.05 -21.24 9.14
CA LYS A 79 33.27 -21.22 10.36
C LYS A 79 32.31 -22.40 10.29
N ASP A 80 32.55 -23.44 11.10
CA ASP A 80 31.66 -24.60 11.14
C ASP A 80 30.40 -24.20 11.91
N TRP A 81 29.40 -23.79 11.14
CA TRP A 81 28.05 -23.60 11.64
C TRP A 81 27.47 -24.95 12.05
N MET A 82 26.54 -24.95 13.01
CA MET A 82 25.79 -26.17 13.34
C MET A 82 25.09 -26.71 12.08
N SER A 83 24.74 -27.99 12.08
CA SER A 83 24.02 -28.56 10.94
C SER A 83 22.67 -27.87 10.73
N PHE A 84 22.12 -27.93 9.52
CA PHE A 84 20.80 -27.37 9.25
C PHE A 84 19.71 -27.98 10.15
N ALA A 85 19.79 -29.29 10.43
CA ALA A 85 18.84 -29.98 11.29
C ALA A 85 18.86 -29.44 12.73
N GLU A 86 20.04 -29.35 13.33
CA GLU A 86 20.21 -28.78 14.68
C GLU A 86 19.79 -27.30 14.73
N ALA A 87 20.15 -26.52 13.69
CA ALA A 87 19.78 -25.12 13.60
C ALA A 87 18.26 -24.93 13.55
N ARG A 88 17.59 -25.76 12.75
CA ARG A 88 16.14 -25.74 12.59
C ARG A 88 15.44 -26.16 13.86
N GLU A 89 15.87 -27.25 14.50
CA GLU A 89 15.31 -27.70 15.77
C GLU A 89 15.42 -26.62 16.85
N TRP A 90 16.60 -26.01 16.99
CA TRP A 90 16.78 -24.89 17.91
C TRP A 90 15.86 -23.71 17.57
N ALA A 91 15.79 -23.35 16.28
CA ALA A 91 14.98 -22.22 15.82
C ALA A 91 13.49 -22.42 16.12
N GLN A 92 12.96 -23.62 15.88
CA GLN A 92 11.58 -24.00 16.18
C GLN A 92 11.25 -23.96 17.68
N ASN A 93 12.25 -24.21 18.53
CA ASN A 93 12.11 -24.16 19.98
C ASN A 93 12.42 -22.78 20.61
N SER A 94 12.81 -21.79 19.81
CA SER A 94 13.32 -20.49 20.30
C SER A 94 12.25 -19.41 20.55
N SER A 95 10.96 -19.74 20.37
CA SER A 95 9.82 -18.80 20.37
C SER A 95 9.92 -17.66 19.34
N ILE A 96 10.89 -17.72 18.42
CA ILE A 96 11.07 -16.74 17.35
C ILE A 96 10.13 -17.09 16.20
N THR A 97 9.21 -16.20 15.89
CA THR A 97 8.15 -16.43 14.88
C THR A 97 8.27 -15.50 13.68
N THR A 98 9.21 -14.56 13.68
CA THR A 98 9.41 -13.67 12.53
C THR A 98 10.88 -13.48 12.18
N THR A 99 11.15 -13.18 10.91
CA THR A 99 12.50 -12.81 10.45
C THR A 99 13.03 -11.56 11.17
N ALA A 100 12.14 -10.61 11.51
CA ALA A 100 12.52 -9.40 12.25
C ALA A 100 13.01 -9.73 13.67
N GLU A 101 12.30 -10.61 14.38
CA GLU A 101 12.71 -11.13 15.69
C GLU A 101 14.04 -11.87 15.61
N TRP A 102 14.22 -12.75 14.61
CA TRP A 102 15.49 -13.46 14.42
C TRP A 102 16.67 -12.49 14.30
N HIS A 103 16.52 -11.46 13.47
CA HIS A 103 17.56 -10.43 13.31
C HIS A 103 17.78 -9.61 14.59
N ALA A 104 16.73 -9.35 15.38
CA ALA A 104 16.87 -8.69 16.68
C ALA A 104 17.67 -9.55 17.68
N VAL A 105 17.33 -10.84 17.82
CA VAL A 105 18.03 -11.80 18.69
C VAL A 105 19.49 -11.99 18.24
N SER A 106 19.73 -12.06 16.94
CA SER A 106 21.07 -12.13 16.34
C SER A 106 21.92 -10.90 16.69
N ARG A 107 21.39 -9.69 16.49
CA ARG A 107 22.09 -8.44 16.83
C ARG A 107 22.35 -8.31 18.33
N ALA A 108 21.42 -8.78 19.15
CA ALA A 108 21.57 -8.86 20.61
C ALA A 108 22.56 -9.95 21.06
N ARG A 109 23.16 -10.72 20.14
CA ARG A 109 24.09 -11.83 20.42
C ARG A 109 23.49 -12.91 21.34
N LYS A 110 22.19 -13.16 21.21
CA LYS A 110 21.44 -14.16 21.98
C LYS A 110 21.28 -15.51 21.26
N LEU A 111 21.69 -15.59 19.99
CA LEU A 111 21.73 -16.86 19.25
C LEU A 111 22.87 -17.74 19.78
N PRO A 112 22.77 -19.08 19.64
CA PRO A 112 23.90 -19.97 19.86
C PRO A 112 25.12 -19.56 19.04
N GLU A 113 26.31 -19.87 19.55
CA GLU A 113 27.57 -19.36 19.01
C GLU A 113 27.89 -19.86 17.58
N ASN A 114 27.46 -21.08 17.29
CA ASN A 114 27.48 -21.75 16.00
C ASN A 114 26.19 -21.56 15.18
N MET A 115 25.30 -20.65 15.58
CA MET A 115 24.12 -20.29 14.79
C MET A 115 24.44 -19.14 13.84
N PRO A 116 24.21 -19.30 12.52
CA PRO A 116 24.42 -18.21 11.58
C PRO A 116 23.41 -17.09 11.76
N ALA A 117 23.89 -15.84 11.68
CA ALA A 117 23.03 -14.66 11.62
C ALA A 117 22.16 -14.64 10.34
N ASN A 118 22.64 -15.28 9.28
CA ASN A 118 21.92 -15.48 8.02
C ASN A 118 21.84 -16.98 7.67
N PRO A 119 20.87 -17.71 8.25
CA PRO A 119 20.63 -19.12 7.96
C PRO A 119 20.37 -19.39 6.48
N ARG A 120 19.62 -18.52 5.79
CA ARG A 120 19.36 -18.61 4.34
C ARG A 120 20.64 -18.76 3.52
N LYS A 121 21.63 -17.88 3.75
CA LYS A 121 22.89 -17.92 3.02
C LYS A 121 23.73 -19.15 3.40
N THR A 122 23.67 -19.53 4.67
CA THR A 122 24.52 -20.59 5.22
C THR A 122 24.05 -21.98 4.81
N TYR A 123 22.74 -22.21 4.82
CA TYR A 123 22.12 -23.51 4.57
C TYR A 123 21.47 -23.62 3.18
N MET A 124 21.75 -22.68 2.27
CA MET A 124 21.15 -22.59 0.93
C MET A 124 21.21 -23.92 0.14
N HIS A 125 22.29 -24.68 0.32
CA HIS A 125 22.52 -25.97 -0.34
C HIS A 125 22.48 -27.14 0.64
N SER A 126 21.89 -26.94 1.81
CA SER A 126 21.89 -27.89 2.93
C SER A 126 20.51 -28.02 3.57
N GLY A 127 19.45 -27.96 2.76
CA GLY A 127 18.06 -28.15 3.21
C GLY A 127 17.27 -26.86 3.47
N TRP A 128 17.84 -25.68 3.21
CA TRP A 128 17.10 -24.44 3.30
C TRP A 128 16.00 -24.34 2.23
N GLU A 129 14.77 -24.11 2.65
CA GLU A 129 13.63 -23.86 1.76
C GLU A 129 13.11 -22.43 1.95
N SER A 130 12.70 -22.11 3.17
CA SER A 130 12.11 -20.82 3.52
C SER A 130 12.27 -20.53 5.01
N TRP A 131 12.02 -19.28 5.40
CA TRP A 131 11.94 -18.91 6.81
C TRP A 131 10.84 -19.65 7.56
N GLY A 132 9.69 -19.91 6.92
CA GLY A 132 8.60 -20.68 7.54
C GLY A 132 9.04 -22.11 7.87
N HIS A 133 9.71 -22.79 6.93
CA HIS A 133 10.25 -24.13 7.15
C HIS A 133 11.30 -24.16 8.28
N PHE A 134 12.19 -23.17 8.30
CA PHE A 134 13.27 -23.07 9.28
C PHE A 134 12.79 -22.73 10.69
N LEU A 135 11.85 -21.78 10.83
CA LEU A 135 11.30 -21.37 12.12
C LEU A 135 10.11 -22.24 12.58
N GLY A 136 9.66 -23.19 11.76
CA GLY A 136 8.49 -24.03 12.07
C GLY A 136 7.16 -23.28 12.00
N ILE A 137 7.14 -22.17 11.26
CA ILE A 137 5.93 -21.38 11.05
C ILE A 137 5.24 -21.94 9.82
N SER A 138 4.15 -22.68 10.02
CA SER A 138 3.20 -22.89 8.94
C SER A 138 2.55 -21.54 8.64
N MET A 139 2.82 -20.97 7.46
CA MET A 139 1.98 -19.90 6.92
C MET A 139 0.55 -20.43 6.97
N GLN A 140 -0.29 -19.86 7.82
CA GLN A 140 -1.67 -20.31 8.01
C GLN A 140 -2.31 -20.41 6.63
N GLN A 141 -2.63 -21.63 6.21
CA GLN A 141 -3.24 -21.88 4.91
C GLN A 141 -4.69 -21.42 5.05
N TRP A 142 -4.97 -20.23 4.54
CA TRP A 142 -6.34 -19.73 4.49
C TRP A 142 -7.17 -20.63 3.59
N THR A 143 -8.25 -21.18 4.12
CA THR A 143 -9.29 -21.84 3.31
C THR A 143 -10.29 -20.79 2.79
N LEU A 144 -11.14 -21.21 1.86
CA LEU A 144 -12.24 -20.37 1.38
C LEU A 144 -13.18 -20.04 2.56
N GLU A 145 -13.46 -21.04 3.38
CA GLU A 145 -14.31 -20.98 4.56
C GLU A 145 -13.76 -19.98 5.59
N ASP A 146 -12.45 -20.06 5.92
CA ASP A 146 -11.82 -19.09 6.83
C ASP A 146 -11.96 -17.64 6.31
N CYS A 147 -11.81 -17.46 4.99
CA CYS A 147 -11.95 -16.14 4.38
C CYS A 147 -13.40 -15.65 4.43
N MET A 148 -14.38 -16.53 4.23
CA MET A 148 -15.81 -16.23 4.34
C MET A 148 -16.19 -15.84 5.78
N ASP A 149 -15.72 -16.60 6.77
CA ASP A 149 -15.98 -16.36 8.20
C ASP A 149 -15.43 -15.01 8.67
N VAL A 150 -14.28 -14.59 8.14
CA VAL A 150 -13.77 -13.24 8.41
C VAL A 150 -14.58 -12.19 7.64
N ALA A 151 -14.84 -12.43 6.35
CA ALA A 151 -15.54 -11.50 5.47
C ALA A 151 -16.96 -11.19 5.96
N ILE A 152 -17.66 -12.13 6.60
CA ILE A 152 -19.04 -11.94 7.10
C ILE A 152 -19.15 -10.77 8.08
N ASN A 153 -18.07 -10.44 8.79
CA ASN A 153 -18.02 -9.35 9.76
C ASN A 153 -17.87 -7.96 9.13
N PHE A 154 -17.78 -7.86 7.80
CA PHE A 154 -17.63 -6.60 7.08
C PHE A 154 -18.82 -6.33 6.17
N GLU A 155 -19.39 -5.13 6.27
CA GLU A 155 -20.54 -4.73 5.44
C GLU A 155 -20.16 -4.40 3.99
N THR A 156 -18.90 -4.03 3.74
CA THR A 156 -18.41 -3.64 2.41
C THR A 156 -17.03 -4.23 2.13
N ARG A 157 -16.77 -4.51 0.83
CA ARG A 157 -15.47 -5.01 0.36
C ARG A 157 -14.31 -4.07 0.70
N ASN A 158 -14.56 -2.76 0.78
CA ASN A 158 -13.52 -1.80 1.15
C ASN A 158 -13.20 -1.83 2.65
N ALA A 159 -14.20 -2.00 3.51
CA ALA A 159 -13.98 -2.21 4.94
C ALA A 159 -13.17 -3.50 5.18
N TRP A 160 -13.53 -4.59 4.50
CA TRP A 160 -12.79 -5.84 4.58
C TRP A 160 -11.36 -5.71 4.03
N LYS A 161 -11.14 -4.96 2.94
CA LYS A 161 -9.79 -4.71 2.41
C LYS A 161 -8.88 -4.00 3.41
N LEU A 162 -9.39 -2.99 4.11
CA LEU A 162 -8.59 -2.16 5.00
C LEU A 162 -8.28 -2.85 6.33
N SER A 163 -9.18 -3.72 6.80
CA SER A 163 -9.12 -4.30 8.15
C SER A 163 -9.00 -5.83 8.19
N GLY A 164 -9.29 -6.52 7.08
CA GLY A 164 -9.31 -7.99 6.99
C GLY A 164 -7.94 -8.66 6.87
N GLY A 165 -6.86 -7.90 6.74
CA GLY A 165 -5.48 -8.39 6.77
C GLY A 165 -5.24 -9.59 5.85
N GLY A 166 -4.74 -10.69 6.44
CA GLY A 166 -4.39 -11.93 5.72
C GLY A 166 -5.56 -12.60 4.99
N SER A 167 -6.79 -12.52 5.52
CA SER A 167 -7.98 -13.13 4.89
C SER A 167 -8.31 -12.50 3.54
N TYR A 168 -8.25 -11.16 3.45
CA TYR A 168 -8.53 -10.44 2.21
C TYR A 168 -7.47 -10.75 1.14
N GLU A 169 -6.19 -10.75 1.53
CA GLU A 169 -5.11 -11.05 0.59
C GLU A 169 -5.11 -12.50 0.12
N ALA A 170 -5.48 -13.45 1.00
CA ALA A 170 -5.68 -14.84 0.62
C ALA A 170 -6.84 -14.99 -0.38
N ALA A 171 -8.01 -14.41 -0.08
CA ALA A 171 -9.15 -14.45 -0.97
C ALA A 171 -8.86 -13.77 -2.32
N ARG A 172 -8.07 -12.68 -2.33
CA ARG A 172 -7.64 -12.01 -3.57
C ARG A 172 -6.72 -12.88 -4.41
N LYS A 173 -5.72 -13.53 -3.80
CA LYS A 173 -4.75 -14.37 -4.52
C LYS A 173 -5.39 -15.63 -5.10
N ASN A 174 -6.40 -16.17 -4.42
CA ASN A 174 -7.08 -17.40 -4.81
C ASN A 174 -8.40 -17.17 -5.58
N ASN A 175 -8.72 -15.93 -5.99
CA ASN A 175 -9.97 -15.58 -6.69
C ASN A 175 -11.26 -15.94 -5.92
N TRP A 176 -11.25 -15.84 -4.60
CA TRP A 176 -12.40 -16.11 -3.74
C TRP A 176 -13.22 -14.87 -3.38
N LEU A 177 -12.80 -13.68 -3.84
CA LEU A 177 -13.43 -12.43 -3.42
C LEU A 177 -14.92 -12.35 -3.73
N ASP A 178 -15.38 -12.90 -4.84
CA ASP A 178 -16.81 -12.85 -5.19
C ASP A 178 -17.64 -13.72 -4.23
N ALA A 179 -17.13 -14.90 -3.90
CA ALA A 179 -17.76 -15.81 -2.94
C ALA A 179 -17.75 -15.19 -1.52
N CYS A 180 -16.63 -14.64 -1.08
CA CYS A 180 -16.52 -13.99 0.23
C CYS A 180 -17.28 -12.65 0.34
N CYS A 181 -17.52 -11.95 -0.77
CA CYS A 181 -18.24 -10.65 -0.77
C CYS A 181 -19.72 -10.78 -1.14
N ALA A 182 -20.26 -11.99 -1.30
CA ALA A 182 -21.63 -12.20 -1.78
C ALA A 182 -22.69 -11.54 -0.88
N HIS A 183 -22.45 -11.46 0.44
CA HIS A 183 -23.32 -10.82 1.41
C HIS A 183 -23.08 -9.30 1.56
N MET A 184 -22.01 -8.77 0.97
CA MET A 184 -21.62 -7.37 1.17
C MET A 184 -22.41 -6.43 0.28
N ARG A 185 -22.77 -5.26 0.82
CA ARG A 185 -23.45 -4.22 0.03
C ARG A 185 -22.48 -3.68 -1.02
N VAL A 186 -22.87 -3.78 -2.29
CA VAL A 186 -22.12 -3.14 -3.40
C VAL A 186 -22.27 -1.63 -3.26
N THR A 187 -21.26 -0.96 -2.72
CA THR A 187 -21.27 0.49 -2.60
C THR A 187 -21.01 1.13 -3.96
N ARG A 188 -22.12 1.67 -4.52
CA ARG A 188 -22.25 2.44 -5.77
C ARG A 188 -22.14 1.61 -7.04
N GLY A 189 -23.31 1.20 -7.56
CA GLY A 189 -23.44 0.76 -8.94
C GLY A 189 -22.87 1.81 -9.90
N LYS A 190 -22.13 1.36 -10.91
CA LYS A 190 -21.72 2.23 -12.02
C LYS A 190 -22.98 2.85 -12.62
N TRP A 191 -22.95 4.15 -12.90
CA TRP A 191 -23.96 4.80 -13.71
C TRP A 191 -24.10 4.06 -15.05
N THR A 192 -25.31 3.61 -15.35
CA THR A 192 -25.68 3.01 -16.62
C THR A 192 -26.50 4.01 -17.42
N LEU A 193 -26.71 3.75 -18.71
CA LEU A 193 -27.55 4.60 -19.53
C LEU A 193 -28.96 4.71 -18.94
N GLU A 194 -29.51 3.61 -18.45
CA GLU A 194 -30.86 3.51 -17.90
C GLU A 194 -31.00 4.33 -16.61
N THR A 195 -30.03 4.20 -15.70
CA THR A 195 -30.03 4.96 -14.43
C THR A 195 -29.77 6.44 -14.66
N CYS A 196 -28.92 6.80 -15.62
CA CYS A 196 -28.74 8.20 -16.05
C CYS A 196 -29.99 8.78 -16.71
N ALA A 197 -30.68 8.01 -17.57
CA ALA A 197 -31.90 8.46 -18.23
C ALA A 197 -33.05 8.64 -17.23
N ALA A 198 -33.22 7.70 -16.30
CA ALA A 198 -34.20 7.80 -15.23
C ALA A 198 -33.97 9.04 -14.34
N ASP A 199 -32.71 9.31 -13.98
CA ASP A 199 -32.35 10.51 -13.22
C ASP A 199 -32.62 11.80 -14.02
N ALA A 200 -32.27 11.81 -15.31
CA ALA A 200 -32.49 12.95 -16.19
C ALA A 200 -33.98 13.32 -16.36
N LEU A 201 -34.91 12.36 -16.26
CA LEU A 201 -36.36 12.63 -16.33
C LEU A 201 -36.85 13.57 -15.23
N GLY A 202 -36.15 13.66 -14.09
CA GLY A 202 -36.49 14.57 -12.99
C GLY A 202 -36.20 16.05 -13.27
N TYR A 203 -35.60 16.37 -14.41
CA TYR A 203 -35.14 17.71 -14.74
C TYR A 203 -35.69 18.20 -16.08
N ALA A 204 -36.06 19.49 -16.13
CA ALA A 204 -36.64 20.10 -17.32
C ALA A 204 -35.58 20.49 -18.37
N THR A 205 -34.35 20.83 -17.94
CA THR A 205 -33.27 21.22 -18.85
C THR A 205 -31.95 20.54 -18.50
N ARG A 206 -31.04 20.46 -19.48
CA ARG A 206 -29.68 19.91 -19.28
C ARG A 206 -28.92 20.63 -18.16
N SER A 207 -29.08 21.94 -18.07
CA SER A 207 -28.44 22.77 -17.04
C SER A 207 -29.01 22.50 -15.65
N ASP A 208 -30.32 22.23 -15.54
CA ASP A 208 -30.96 21.87 -14.27
C ASP A 208 -30.52 20.49 -13.82
N TRP A 209 -30.40 19.54 -14.76
CA TRP A 209 -29.86 18.22 -14.48
C TRP A 209 -28.40 18.27 -14.00
N GLN A 210 -27.57 19.07 -14.65
CA GLN A 210 -26.17 19.23 -14.25
C GLN A 210 -26.02 19.81 -12.83
N ARG A 211 -26.86 20.79 -12.46
CA ARG A 211 -26.85 21.41 -11.13
C ARG A 211 -27.44 20.51 -10.06
N GLY A 212 -28.49 19.75 -10.39
CA GLY A 212 -29.18 18.87 -9.44
C GLY A 212 -28.44 17.57 -9.17
N ASN A 213 -27.92 16.91 -10.22
CA ASN A 213 -27.19 15.65 -10.10
C ASN A 213 -25.99 15.62 -11.06
N GLY A 214 -24.94 16.33 -10.66
CA GLY A 214 -23.69 16.39 -11.42
C GLY A 214 -23.01 15.03 -11.59
N ALA A 215 -23.25 14.04 -10.71
CA ALA A 215 -22.65 12.71 -10.82
C ALA A 215 -23.25 11.91 -12.00
N ALA A 216 -24.58 11.85 -12.09
CA ALA A 216 -25.29 11.22 -13.20
C ALA A 216 -25.00 11.93 -14.53
N TYR A 217 -25.07 13.27 -14.52
CA TYR A 217 -24.78 14.09 -15.69
C TYR A 217 -23.36 13.86 -16.23
N ASN A 218 -22.35 13.86 -15.35
CA ASN A 218 -20.96 13.64 -15.78
C ASN A 218 -20.71 12.22 -16.28
N ALA A 219 -21.38 11.22 -15.71
CA ALA A 219 -21.30 9.85 -16.20
C ALA A 219 -21.92 9.71 -17.59
N ALA A 220 -23.10 10.29 -17.82
CA ALA A 220 -23.73 10.35 -19.14
C ALA A 220 -22.88 11.12 -20.15
N ARG A 221 -22.26 12.24 -19.76
CA ARG A 221 -21.35 13.01 -20.62
C ARG A 221 -20.12 12.21 -21.04
N LYS A 222 -19.40 11.60 -20.08
CA LYS A 222 -18.19 10.80 -20.38
C LYS A 222 -18.50 9.61 -21.27
N SER A 223 -19.70 9.05 -21.13
CA SER A 223 -20.14 7.86 -21.87
C SER A 223 -20.93 8.18 -23.14
N LYS A 224 -21.03 9.47 -23.54
CA LYS A 224 -21.75 9.94 -24.73
C LYS A 224 -23.25 9.58 -24.75
N TRP A 225 -23.90 9.63 -23.58
CA TRP A 225 -25.33 9.33 -23.41
C TRP A 225 -26.23 10.56 -23.28
N LEU A 226 -25.65 11.77 -23.22
CA LEU A 226 -26.41 13.00 -22.94
C LEU A 226 -27.62 13.19 -23.86
N ASP A 227 -27.48 12.99 -25.17
CA ASP A 227 -28.59 13.21 -26.09
C ASP A 227 -29.73 12.21 -25.87
N ARG A 228 -29.41 10.97 -25.48
CA ARG A 228 -30.41 9.95 -25.14
C ARG A 228 -31.08 10.23 -23.80
N CYS A 229 -30.31 10.63 -22.79
CA CYS A 229 -30.82 10.96 -21.46
C CYS A 229 -31.66 12.26 -21.46
N CYS A 230 -31.36 13.21 -22.35
CA CYS A 230 -32.02 14.51 -22.40
C CYS A 230 -33.03 14.64 -23.56
N ALA A 231 -33.43 13.53 -24.18
CA ALA A 231 -34.34 13.55 -25.34
C ALA A 231 -35.71 14.19 -25.01
N HIS A 232 -36.18 14.04 -23.76
CA HIS A 232 -37.44 14.63 -23.27
C HIS A 232 -37.34 16.12 -22.96
N MET A 233 -36.12 16.66 -22.76
CA MET A 233 -35.88 18.05 -22.38
C MET A 233 -35.96 18.99 -23.59
N GLY A 234 -36.82 18.67 -24.57
CA GLY A 234 -36.96 19.35 -25.85
C GLY A 234 -36.85 20.87 -25.67
N GLY A 235 -35.71 21.42 -26.07
CA GLY A 235 -35.52 22.85 -26.02
C GLY A 235 -36.49 23.48 -26.99
N ARG A 236 -37.20 24.54 -26.57
CA ARG A 236 -37.80 25.48 -27.54
C ARG A 236 -36.71 25.78 -28.55
N SER A 237 -37.03 25.54 -29.82
CA SER A 237 -36.09 25.81 -30.89
C SER A 237 -35.69 27.30 -30.81
N ARG A 238 -34.53 27.68 -31.34
CA ARG A 238 -34.13 29.10 -31.32
C ARG A 238 -35.17 29.96 -32.07
N GLU A 239 -35.95 29.31 -32.94
CA GLU A 239 -37.07 29.81 -33.73
C GLU A 239 -38.29 30.17 -32.87
N ASP A 240 -38.57 29.46 -31.77
CA ASP A 240 -39.76 29.71 -30.92
C ASP A 240 -39.52 30.78 -29.83
N ARG A 241 -38.31 31.34 -29.76
CA ARG A 241 -37.92 32.35 -28.77
C ARG A 241 -38.24 33.78 -29.20
N TYR A 242 -38.34 34.01 -30.50
CA TYR A 242 -38.46 35.34 -31.08
C TYR A 242 -39.67 35.42 -32.00
N LEU A 243 -40.18 36.64 -32.17
CA LEU A 243 -41.13 36.94 -33.25
C LEU A 243 -40.55 36.50 -34.59
N SER A 244 -41.41 36.17 -35.55
CA SER A 244 -40.95 35.94 -36.92
C SER A 244 -40.37 37.23 -37.51
N PHE A 245 -39.54 37.10 -38.55
CA PHE A 245 -38.95 38.27 -39.22
C PHE A 245 -40.03 39.26 -39.71
N GLU A 246 -41.11 38.75 -40.30
CA GLU A 246 -42.19 39.58 -40.83
C GLU A 246 -42.96 40.31 -39.72
N GLU A 247 -43.26 39.64 -38.60
CA GLU A 247 -43.92 40.28 -37.45
C GLU A 247 -43.03 41.36 -36.83
N ALA A 248 -41.75 41.06 -36.61
CA ALA A 248 -40.78 41.99 -36.06
C ALA A 248 -40.56 43.22 -36.97
N ARG A 249 -40.50 42.99 -38.29
CA ARG A 249 -40.36 44.05 -39.30
C ARG A 249 -41.62 44.91 -39.40
N ALA A 250 -42.80 44.30 -39.41
CA ALA A 250 -44.07 45.02 -39.45
C ALA A 250 -44.22 45.92 -38.22
N TRP A 251 -43.92 45.40 -37.02
CA TRP A 251 -43.95 46.18 -35.79
C TRP A 251 -42.95 47.34 -35.83
N THR A 252 -41.70 47.08 -36.24
CA THR A 252 -40.64 48.10 -36.27
C THR A 252 -40.99 49.24 -37.24
N ARG A 253 -41.56 48.92 -38.40
CA ARG A 253 -42.02 49.93 -39.38
C ARG A 253 -43.22 50.73 -38.90
N ASN A 254 -44.09 50.13 -38.09
CA ASN A 254 -45.23 50.82 -37.50
C ASN A 254 -44.88 51.64 -36.25
N SER A 255 -43.67 51.47 -35.69
CA SER A 255 -43.12 52.31 -34.61
C SER A 255 -42.44 53.57 -35.17
N ASP A 256 -41.97 54.49 -34.33
CA ASP A 256 -41.14 55.64 -34.74
C ASP A 256 -39.63 55.31 -34.85
N LEU A 257 -39.25 54.04 -34.70
CA LEU A 257 -37.85 53.58 -34.66
C LEU A 257 -37.27 53.41 -36.09
N ARG A 258 -37.04 54.53 -36.78
CA ARG A 258 -36.56 54.55 -38.18
C ARG A 258 -35.08 54.25 -38.37
N THR A 259 -34.28 54.23 -37.30
CA THR A 259 -32.83 53.97 -37.39
C THR A 259 -32.39 52.85 -36.46
N SER A 260 -31.29 52.19 -36.81
CA SER A 260 -30.66 51.18 -35.96
C SER A 260 -30.21 51.72 -34.60
N ALA A 261 -29.92 53.02 -34.49
CA ALA A 261 -29.58 53.66 -33.23
C ALA A 261 -30.81 53.77 -32.34
N ALA A 262 -31.92 54.32 -32.87
CA ALA A 262 -33.19 54.43 -32.15
C ALA A 262 -33.69 53.07 -31.67
N PHE A 263 -33.65 52.05 -32.52
CA PHE A 263 -34.07 50.69 -32.15
C PHE A 263 -33.23 50.09 -31.01
N ARG A 264 -31.91 50.31 -31.02
CA ARG A 264 -31.03 49.83 -29.95
C ARG A 264 -31.25 50.56 -28.63
N GLU A 265 -31.52 51.85 -28.67
CA GLU A 265 -31.86 52.61 -27.45
C GLU A 265 -33.20 52.17 -26.87
N ALA A 266 -34.23 51.97 -27.70
CA ALA A 266 -35.51 51.38 -27.27
C ALA A 266 -35.31 49.98 -26.66
N GLY A 267 -34.42 49.16 -27.25
CA GLY A 267 -34.05 47.86 -26.70
C GLY A 267 -33.35 47.91 -25.34
N LYS A 268 -32.53 48.94 -25.08
CA LYS A 268 -31.90 49.16 -23.77
C LYS A 268 -32.91 49.69 -22.74
N ALA A 269 -33.84 50.52 -23.20
CA ALA A 269 -34.92 51.08 -22.38
C ALA A 269 -36.04 50.06 -22.06
N GLY A 270 -36.04 48.89 -22.73
CA GLY A 270 -37.05 47.84 -22.53
C GLY A 270 -38.38 48.12 -23.22
N GLU A 271 -38.39 48.97 -24.26
CA GLU A 271 -39.58 49.42 -24.97
C GLU A 271 -39.97 48.51 -26.16
N LEU A 272 -39.20 47.45 -26.41
CA LEU A 272 -39.47 46.48 -27.46
C LEU A 272 -40.55 45.47 -27.03
N PRO A 273 -41.40 44.98 -27.95
CA PRO A 273 -42.45 44.04 -27.61
C PRO A 273 -41.87 42.67 -27.22
N GLU A 274 -42.65 41.89 -26.49
CA GLU A 274 -42.26 40.54 -26.08
C GLU A 274 -41.88 39.69 -27.31
N GLY A 275 -40.74 38.99 -27.23
CA GLY A 275 -40.21 38.20 -28.34
C GLY A 275 -39.43 39.00 -29.40
N MET A 276 -39.32 40.33 -29.30
CA MET A 276 -38.45 41.10 -30.19
C MET A 276 -36.97 40.86 -29.86
N PRO A 277 -36.14 40.39 -30.81
CA PRO A 277 -34.71 40.23 -30.55
C PRO A 277 -34.01 41.58 -30.46
N SER A 278 -33.14 41.75 -29.46
CA SER A 278 -32.26 42.92 -29.33
C SER A 278 -31.17 43.01 -30.40
N ARG A 279 -30.92 41.91 -31.12
CA ARG A 279 -29.98 41.79 -32.24
C ARG A 279 -30.66 41.11 -33.45
N PRO A 280 -31.62 41.80 -34.09
CA PRO A 280 -32.40 41.22 -35.19
C PRO A 280 -31.51 40.84 -36.38
N ASP A 281 -30.38 41.53 -36.59
CA ASP A 281 -29.35 41.24 -37.58
C ASP A 281 -28.71 39.85 -37.43
N SER A 282 -28.59 39.37 -36.19
CA SER A 282 -28.03 38.05 -35.88
C SER A 282 -29.11 36.97 -35.88
N VAL A 283 -30.31 37.30 -35.41
CA VAL A 283 -31.43 36.35 -35.27
C VAL A 283 -32.07 36.04 -36.62
N TYR A 284 -32.23 37.04 -37.49
CA TYR A 284 -32.88 36.89 -38.79
C TYR A 284 -31.90 36.70 -39.95
N LYS A 285 -30.61 36.49 -39.67
CA LYS A 285 -29.58 36.23 -40.70
C LYS A 285 -29.95 35.00 -41.53
N GLY A 286 -30.13 35.18 -42.84
CA GLY A 286 -30.58 34.12 -43.76
C GLY A 286 -32.08 33.81 -43.69
N ARG A 287 -32.88 34.65 -43.01
CA ARG A 287 -34.33 34.52 -42.82
C ARG A 287 -35.06 35.82 -43.14
N GLY A 288 -34.72 36.43 -44.27
CA GLY A 288 -35.32 37.69 -44.73
C GLY A 288 -34.55 38.95 -44.35
N TRP A 289 -33.57 38.87 -43.43
CA TRP A 289 -32.74 40.04 -43.10
C TRP A 289 -31.92 40.52 -44.30
N SER A 290 -32.19 41.75 -44.76
CA SER A 290 -31.44 42.39 -45.84
C SER A 290 -30.70 43.67 -45.41
N GLY A 291 -30.96 44.17 -44.20
CA GLY A 291 -30.27 45.32 -43.63
C GLY A 291 -31.17 46.13 -42.70
N TRP A 292 -30.57 47.09 -42.00
CA TRP A 292 -31.31 47.95 -41.07
C TRP A 292 -32.34 48.84 -41.76
N VAL A 293 -32.00 49.40 -42.93
CA VAL A 293 -32.90 50.21 -43.78
C VAL A 293 -34.19 49.44 -44.10
N ASP A 294 -34.06 48.18 -44.51
CA ASP A 294 -35.21 47.32 -44.80
C ASP A 294 -36.03 47.01 -43.54
N PHE A 295 -35.35 46.71 -42.43
CA PHE A 295 -36.00 46.34 -41.19
C PHE A 295 -36.76 47.51 -40.53
N THR A 296 -36.20 48.73 -40.55
CA THR A 296 -36.80 49.92 -39.91
C THR A 296 -37.66 50.77 -40.85
N GLY A 297 -37.51 50.59 -42.17
CA GLY A 297 -38.23 51.36 -43.20
C GLY A 297 -37.81 52.83 -43.30
N GLY A 298 -36.60 53.15 -42.82
CA GLY A 298 -36.01 54.50 -42.85
C GLY A 298 -34.79 54.60 -43.74
#